data_AF-A0AAP5B8F6-F1
#
_entry.id   AF-A0AAP5B8F6-F1
#
_cell.length_a   1.000
_cell.length_b   1.000
_cell.length_c   1.000
_cell.angle_alpha   90.00
_cell.angle_beta   90.00
_cell.angle_gamma   90.00
#
_symmetry.space_group_name_H-M   'P 1'
#
loop_
_entity.id
_entity.type
_entity.pdbx_description
1 polymer ?
#
loop_
_entity_poly.entity_id
_entity_poly.type
_entity_poly.pdbx_seq_one_letter_code
_entity_poly.pdbx_strand_id
1 'polypeptide(L)'
;MLLRWSAPLLRCAGSCAGRQKIITIEALGNTAAGKLIQNARRELEVVQCGYCQCGQIMSAAALPAQNPHPSDADIDTAMTGNICRCGTHVRIRAAITLAARNAHGDALASKAE
;
A
#
# COMPACT_ATOMS: atom_id res chain seq x y z
N MET A 1 6.01 11.49 -18.08
CA MET A 1 4.91 10.56 -18.42
C MET A 1 4.49 9.84 -17.14
N LEU A 2 3.61 10.46 -16.36
CA LEU A 2 3.19 9.97 -15.05
C LEU A 2 2.13 8.89 -15.28
N LEU A 3 2.51 7.62 -15.17
CA LEU A 3 1.55 6.51 -15.09
C LEU A 3 0.81 6.66 -13.76
N ARG A 4 -0.28 7.42 -13.79
CA ARG A 4 -1.23 7.55 -12.69
C ARG A 4 -1.80 6.15 -12.43
N TRP A 5 -1.29 5.51 -11.38
CA TRP A 5 -1.84 4.27 -10.85
C TRP A 5 -3.34 4.47 -10.65
N SER A 6 -4.15 3.74 -11.42
CA SER A 6 -5.59 3.70 -11.21
C SER A 6 -5.86 3.10 -9.84
N ALA A 7 -6.87 3.61 -9.15
CA ALA A 7 -7.25 3.22 -7.80
C ALA A 7 -7.29 1.69 -7.61
N PRO A 8 -7.00 1.18 -6.40
CA PRO A 8 -7.07 -0.26 -6.13
C PRO A 8 -8.46 -0.81 -6.49
N LEU A 9 -8.49 -1.86 -7.32
CA LEU A 9 -9.71 -2.52 -7.80
C LEU A 9 -9.90 -3.87 -7.11
N LEU A 10 -11.13 -4.18 -6.68
CA LEU A 10 -11.49 -5.53 -6.27
C LEU A 10 -11.74 -6.41 -7.50
N ARG A 11 -10.84 -7.35 -7.76
CA ARG A 11 -10.88 -8.20 -8.96
C ARG A 11 -12.19 -8.98 -9.12
N CYS A 12 -12.73 -9.57 -8.06
CA CYS A 12 -13.94 -10.39 -8.16
C CYS A 12 -15.21 -9.59 -8.49
N ALA A 13 -15.20 -8.27 -8.27
CA ALA A 13 -16.32 -7.38 -8.56
C ALA A 13 -16.14 -6.55 -9.83
N GLY A 14 -14.93 -6.55 -10.42
CA GLY A 14 -14.59 -5.77 -11.61
C GLY A 14 -14.51 -6.63 -12.87
N SER A 15 -15.18 -6.22 -13.95
CA SER A 15 -14.92 -6.75 -15.28
C SER A 15 -13.65 -6.12 -15.86
N CYS A 16 -12.73 -6.92 -16.40
CA CYS A 16 -11.59 -6.41 -17.17
C CYS A 16 -12.05 -5.90 -18.55
N ALA A 17 -12.71 -4.75 -18.60
CA ALA A 17 -13.10 -4.11 -19.85
C ALA A 17 -12.00 -3.14 -20.32
N GLY A 18 -11.37 -3.43 -21.47
CA GLY A 18 -10.39 -2.56 -22.14
C GLY A 18 -8.90 -2.89 -21.87
N ARG A 19 -7.99 -2.07 -22.42
CA ARG A 19 -6.53 -2.21 -22.31
C ARG A 19 -5.95 -1.46 -21.11
N GLN A 20 -6.41 -1.75 -19.90
CA GLN A 20 -5.83 -1.14 -18.70
C GLN A 20 -4.57 -1.88 -18.25
N LYS A 21 -3.57 -1.13 -17.76
CA LYS A 21 -2.36 -1.72 -17.15
C LYS A 21 -2.72 -2.25 -15.77
N ILE A 22 -2.72 -3.57 -15.62
CA ILE A 22 -2.97 -4.25 -14.34
C ILE A 22 -1.63 -4.51 -13.67
N ILE A 23 -1.52 -4.16 -12.39
CA ILE A 23 -0.39 -4.52 -11.54
C ILE A 23 -0.95 -5.35 -10.39
N THR A 24 -0.25 -6.42 -10.05
CA THR A 24 -0.57 -7.33 -8.96
C THR A 24 0.55 -7.33 -7.92
N ILE A 25 0.37 -8.08 -6.83
CA ILE A 25 1.32 -8.10 -5.70
C ILE A 25 2.73 -8.54 -6.12
N GLU A 26 2.81 -9.45 -7.09
CA GLU A 26 4.05 -10.01 -7.63
C GLU A 26 4.88 -8.95 -8.36
N ALA A 27 4.21 -8.02 -9.06
CA ALA A 27 4.88 -6.92 -9.76
C ALA A 27 5.03 -5.67 -8.89
N LEU A 28 4.20 -5.51 -7.85
CA LEU A 28 4.22 -4.34 -6.96
C LEU A 28 5.58 -4.17 -6.28
N GLY A 29 6.25 -5.26 -5.89
CA GLY A 29 7.56 -5.24 -5.22
C GLY A 29 8.68 -4.58 -6.05
N ASN A 30 8.46 -4.37 -7.35
CA ASN A 30 9.40 -3.65 -8.21
C ASN A 30 9.19 -2.12 -8.19
N THR A 31 8.09 -1.65 -7.61
CA THR A 31 7.78 -0.21 -7.48
C THR A 31 8.35 0.36 -6.18
N ALA A 32 8.67 1.66 -6.16
CA ALA A 32 9.14 2.34 -4.95
C ALA A 32 8.13 2.21 -3.80
N ALA A 33 6.85 2.49 -4.07
CA ALA A 33 5.77 2.37 -3.09
C ALA A 33 5.62 0.94 -2.54
N GLY A 34 5.69 -0.06 -3.42
CA GLY A 34 5.64 -1.48 -3.04
C GLY A 34 6.79 -1.89 -2.13
N LYS A 35 8.02 -1.47 -2.45
CA LYS A 35 9.21 -1.74 -1.62
C LYS A 35 9.07 -1.12 -0.24
N LEU A 36 8.65 0.15 -0.16
CA LEU A 36 8.47 0.86 1.11
C LEU A 36 7.49 0.14 2.04
N ILE A 37 6.30 -0.22 1.53
CA ILE A 37 5.29 -0.88 2.37
C ILE A 37 5.70 -2.32 2.74
N GLN A 38 6.36 -3.06 1.86
CA GLN A 38 6.84 -4.41 2.16
C GLN A 38 7.99 -4.39 3.17
N ASN A 39 8.89 -3.40 3.10
CA ASN A 39 9.95 -3.20 4.09
C ASN A 39 9.36 -2.86 5.47
N ALA A 40 8.47 -1.88 5.54
CA ALA A 40 7.83 -1.48 6.81
C ALA A 40 7.06 -2.64 7.46
N ARG A 41 6.41 -3.50 6.66
CA ARG A 41 5.73 -4.70 7.16
C ARG A 41 6.68 -5.76 7.70
N ARG A 42 7.87 -5.93 7.11
CA ARG A 42 8.92 -6.82 7.61
C ARG A 42 9.48 -6.30 8.94
N GLU A 43 9.78 -5.01 8.99
CA GLU A 43 10.33 -4.35 10.17
C GLU A 43 9.40 -4.46 11.39
N LEU A 44 8.08 -4.35 11.18
CA LEU A 44 7.09 -4.41 12.25
C LEU A 44 6.44 -5.80 12.42
N GLU A 45 7.00 -6.83 11.78
CA GLU A 45 6.53 -8.22 11.89
C GLU A 45 5.00 -8.36 11.74
N VAL A 46 4.45 -7.73 10.70
CA VAL A 46 3.00 -7.64 10.48
C VAL A 46 2.41 -8.97 10.02
N VAL A 47 3.22 -9.79 9.34
CA VAL A 47 2.77 -11.03 8.71
C VAL A 47 2.50 -12.11 9.77
N GLN A 48 1.36 -12.78 9.62
CA GLN A 48 0.95 -13.94 10.39
C GLN A 48 0.57 -15.05 9.39
N CYS A 49 -0.72 -15.30 9.13
CA CYS A 49 -1.15 -16.30 8.15
C CYS A 49 -0.92 -15.91 6.68
N GLY A 50 -0.64 -14.64 6.40
CA GLY A 50 -0.33 -14.14 5.05
C GLY A 50 -1.53 -13.88 4.11
N TYR A 51 -2.71 -14.45 4.39
CA TYR A 51 -3.82 -14.46 3.43
C TYR A 51 -4.31 -13.08 2.97
N CYS A 52 -4.50 -12.15 3.91
CA CYS A 52 -4.97 -10.79 3.61
C CYS A 52 -3.88 -9.85 3.08
N GLN A 53 -2.61 -10.27 3.10
CA GLN A 53 -1.48 -9.38 2.86
C GLN A 53 -1.49 -8.80 1.44
N CYS A 54 -1.84 -9.62 0.44
CA CYS A 54 -1.82 -9.17 -0.95
C CYS A 54 -2.76 -7.98 -1.18
N GLY A 55 -4.03 -8.09 -0.76
CA GLY A 55 -4.99 -6.99 -0.88
C GLY A 55 -4.58 -5.75 -0.08
N GLN A 56 -4.18 -5.94 1.18
CA GLN A 56 -3.78 -4.83 2.04
C GLN A 56 -2.54 -4.09 1.55
N ILE A 57 -1.53 -4.81 1.04
CA ILE A 57 -0.31 -4.21 0.50
C ILE A 57 -0.62 -3.41 -0.76
N MET A 58 -1.46 -3.94 -1.65
CA MET A 58 -1.88 -3.24 -2.86
C MET A 58 -2.66 -1.96 -2.55
N SER A 59 -3.60 -2.02 -1.59
CA SER A 59 -4.34 -0.83 -1.15
C SER A 59 -3.43 0.19 -0.43
N ALA A 60 -2.52 -0.28 0.43
CA ALA A 60 -1.62 0.58 1.17
C ALA A 60 -0.60 1.30 0.27
N ALA A 61 -0.08 0.63 -0.76
CA ALA A 61 0.87 1.24 -1.69
C ALA A 61 0.26 2.40 -2.51
N ALA A 62 -1.07 2.42 -2.68
CA ALA A 62 -1.78 3.49 -3.38
C ALA A 62 -2.05 4.72 -2.49
N LEU A 63 -1.95 4.59 -1.16
CA LEU A 63 -2.35 5.63 -0.21
C LEU A 63 -1.35 6.81 -0.16
N PRO A 64 -0.01 6.61 -0.04
CA PRO A 64 0.95 7.72 0.00
C PRO A 64 0.94 8.62 -1.24
N ALA A 65 0.56 8.09 -2.40
CA ALA A 65 0.45 8.86 -3.64
C ALA A 65 -0.73 9.88 -3.61
N GLN A 66 -1.74 9.63 -2.78
CA GLN A 66 -2.92 10.49 -2.63
C GLN A 66 -2.85 11.34 -1.36
N ASN A 67 -2.34 10.76 -0.27
CA ASN A 67 -2.13 11.42 1.00
C ASN A 67 -0.74 11.04 1.55
N PRO A 68 0.28 11.91 1.38
CA PRO A 68 1.64 11.65 1.87
C PRO A 68 1.77 11.52 3.39
N HIS A 69 0.81 12.06 4.15
CA HIS A 69 0.79 12.06 5.61
C HIS A 69 -0.58 11.56 6.11
N PRO A 70 -0.91 10.28 5.89
CA PRO A 70 -2.23 9.76 6.25
C PRO A 70 -2.40 9.70 7.78
N SER A 71 -3.57 10.12 8.26
CA SER A 71 -3.99 9.89 9.63
C SER A 71 -4.44 8.44 9.84
N ASP A 72 -4.55 7.99 11.09
CA ASP A 72 -5.07 6.65 11.38
C ASP A 72 -6.48 6.44 10.79
N ALA A 73 -7.33 7.47 10.79
CA ALA A 73 -8.66 7.42 10.20
C ALA A 73 -8.63 7.28 8.66
N ASP A 74 -7.67 7.92 7.99
CA ASP A 74 -7.47 7.75 6.55
C ASP A 74 -7.04 6.32 6.22
N ILE A 75 -6.15 5.75 7.05
CA ILE A 75 -5.67 4.37 6.89
C ILE A 75 -6.82 3.39 7.09
N ASP A 76 -7.61 3.57 8.16
CA ASP A 76 -8.76 2.71 8.44
C ASP A 76 -9.79 2.77 7.30
N THR A 77 -10.06 3.98 6.77
CA THR A 77 -10.92 4.18 5.61
C THR A 77 -10.39 3.42 4.38
N ALA A 78 -9.11 3.58 4.05
CA ALA A 78 -8.46 2.89 2.93
C ALA A 78 -8.43 1.36 3.09
N MET A 79 -8.50 0.85 4.33
CA MET A 79 -8.45 -0.58 4.65
C MET A 79 -9.82 -1.22 4.85
N THR A 80 -10.93 -0.48 4.78
CA THR A 80 -12.31 -0.98 5.00
C THR A 80 -12.62 -2.26 4.18
N GLY A 81 -12.12 -2.34 2.95
CA GLY A 81 -12.29 -3.51 2.07
C GLY A 81 -11.34 -4.69 2.31
N ASN A 82 -10.42 -4.59 3.28
CA ASN A 82 -9.31 -5.53 3.48
C ASN A 82 -9.32 -6.16 4.89
N ILE A 83 -10.12 -7.20 5.07
CA ILE A 83 -10.33 -7.86 6.36
C ILE A 83 -9.12 -8.73 6.76
N CYS A 84 -8.60 -8.54 7.98
CA CYS A 84 -7.58 -9.42 8.58
C CYS A 84 -8.17 -10.28 9.71
N ARG A 85 -8.10 -11.61 9.56
CA ARG A 85 -8.56 -12.54 10.60
C ARG A 85 -7.56 -12.77 11.74
N CYS A 86 -6.28 -12.45 11.52
CA CYS A 86 -5.24 -12.56 12.55
C CYS A 86 -5.28 -11.42 13.58
N GLY A 87 -6.09 -10.37 13.37
CA GLY A 87 -6.22 -9.27 14.32
C GLY A 87 -5.06 -8.27 14.32
N THR A 88 -4.23 -8.22 13.28
CA THR A 88 -3.01 -7.39 13.25
C THR A 88 -3.21 -5.94 12.79
N HIS A 89 -4.44 -5.41 12.81
CA HIS A 89 -4.77 -4.07 12.28
C HIS A 89 -3.93 -2.94 12.89
N VAL A 90 -3.58 -3.03 14.18
CA VAL A 90 -2.70 -2.03 14.83
C VAL A 90 -1.31 -1.99 14.20
N ARG A 91 -0.72 -3.17 13.93
CA ARG A 91 0.59 -3.27 13.26
C ARG A 91 0.51 -2.87 11.79
N ILE A 92 -0.62 -3.17 11.13
CA ILE A 92 -0.87 -2.74 9.75
C ILE A 92 -0.87 -1.21 9.65
N ARG A 93 -1.57 -0.51 10.56
CA ARG A 93 -1.56 0.96 10.63
C ARG A 93 -0.16 1.49 10.83
N ALA A 94 0.56 0.98 11.83
CA ALA A 94 1.95 1.38 12.10
C ALA A 94 2.86 1.21 10.87
N ALA A 95 2.72 0.11 10.12
CA ALA A 95 3.52 -0.13 8.91
C ALA A 95 3.19 0.85 7.78
N ILE A 96 1.92 1.24 7.63
CA ILE A 96 1.50 2.22 6.63
C ILE A 96 2.03 3.62 6.99
N THR A 97 1.93 4.00 8.26
CA THR A 97 2.48 5.26 8.76
C THR A 97 4.00 5.33 8.58
N LEU A 98 4.72 4.25 8.90
CA LEU A 98 6.17 4.16 8.68
C LEU A 98 6.52 4.26 7.19
N ALA A 99 5.82 3.54 6.32
CA ALA A 99 6.05 3.60 4.89
C ALA A 99 5.81 5.00 4.31
N ALA A 100 4.77 5.71 4.78
CA ALA A 100 4.48 7.09 4.36
C ALA A 100 5.58 8.07 4.81
N ARG A 101 6.06 7.93 6.05
CA ARG A 101 7.19 8.73 6.56
C ARG A 101 8.46 8.51 5.73
N ASN A 102 8.80 7.27 5.42
CA ASN A 102 9.97 6.94 4.61
C ASN A 102 9.83 7.47 3.18
N ALA A 103 8.64 7.36 2.58
CA ALA A 103 8.36 7.94 1.26
C ALA A 103 8.59 9.46 1.22
N HIS A 104 8.18 10.17 2.28
CA HIS A 104 8.38 11.61 2.40
C HIS A 104 9.85 11.97 2.63
N GLY A 105 10.56 11.21 3.46
CA GLY A 105 12.00 11.37 3.69
C GLY A 105 12.81 11.20 2.39
N ASP A 106 12.51 10.15 1.62
CA ASP A 106 13.16 9.89 0.32
C ASP A 106 12.85 11.00 -0.69
N ALA A 107 11.61 11.50 -0.72
CA ALA A 107 11.22 12.59 -1.61
C ALA A 107 11.91 13.92 -1.26
N LEU A 108 12.12 14.22 0.03
CA LEU A 108 12.88 15.38 0.48
C LEU A 108 14.37 15.25 0.13
N ALA A 109 14.97 14.07 0.35
CA ALA A 109 16.36 13.81 -0.01
C ALA A 109 16.60 14.01 -1.52
N SER A 110 15.72 13.47 -2.37
CA SER A 110 15.82 13.59 -3.83
C SER A 110 15.66 15.01 -4.40
N LYS A 111 15.19 15.99 -3.59
CA LYS A 111 15.03 17.40 -3.99
C LYS A 111 16.17 18.30 -3.51
N ALA A 112 17.03 17.79 -2.63
CA ALA A 112 18.14 18.53 -2.07
C ALA A 112 19.42 18.47 -2.94
N GLU A 113 19.41 17.62 -3.98
CA GLU A 113 20.42 17.49 -5.04
C GLU A 113 19.91 18.05 -6.38
#